data_AF-A0A8H4CD35-F1
#
_entry.id   AF-A0A8H4CD35-F1
#
_cell.length_a   1.000
_cell.length_b   1.000
_cell.length_c   1.000
_cell.angle_alpha   90.00
_cell.angle_beta   90.00
_cell.angle_gamma   90.00
#
_symmetry.space_group_name_H-M   'P 1'
#
loop_
_entity.id
_entity.type
_entity.pdbx_description
1 polymer ?
#
loop_
_entity_poly.entity_id
_entity_poly.type
_entity_poly.pdbx_seq_one_letter_code
_entity_poly.pdbx_strand_id
1 'polypeptide(L)'
;MTHAEGTESITDYPDGGLRAWLVVFGAWCAMVPSMGLLNSLAVLQAWLGEHELQGMPESSTGWIFSGYAFFLFFCGAQIGPVFDAHDMRTLIVPGAVGIVLALVFMSLSSEFYQFFLSFSVLGGISSSLLYNPAVSAIGHWFHKKRGLATGLACTAGGVGGVWMPLVILYLAPRIGFGWSIRVIALICAIHGVVACCLLTKRLKPEKSRGSSIDLKALKDIDYAAVALGLVLVEFAVFIPITYICSYGIHSGFGYLDAYMLNPLLNVGAVPGRFLPNYVADRFGVMNTMCTITFCCMASIFGLWLTANGSRAMTTAFAIIYGFWSGASVSLAPVAIGLVCRTEDYGKRNGTAYTLCSFGTLIGIPIAGAILGVEGGGYQGLIIFAALAYVISLAAYIFGRNIYQSSRSARVMFLSNRAPAKPLPRFQTNTPLDSTFDKDIRDVHLIYDYDAEDENGNPEKWRYEMWFFSEDRVVYAIHGGPMAGRINYQAATYQCIRPGELWQVNWLEETGTVCSLVYDIPNQKISTLISFSRGHWENPKAAHGDKRNPGDLARWRVLARFGHQSDRLMLSEQADIVEKFKGKGNLVPISEDAITF
;
A
#
# COMPACT_ATOMS: atom_id res chain seq x y z
N MET A 1 -10.57 -16.64 38.20
CA MET A 1 -9.93 -15.36 37.82
C MET A 1 -9.47 -15.49 36.38
N THR A 2 -10.38 -15.13 35.47
CA THR A 2 -10.25 -15.23 34.02
C THR A 2 -9.71 -13.91 33.49
N HIS A 3 -8.49 -13.92 32.94
CA HIS A 3 -7.97 -12.80 32.18
C HIS A 3 -8.73 -12.72 30.86
N ALA A 4 -9.41 -11.59 30.66
CA ALA A 4 -10.04 -11.23 29.40
C ALA A 4 -8.95 -11.01 28.34
N GLU A 5 -8.87 -11.93 27.37
CA GLU A 5 -8.13 -11.72 26.13
C GLU A 5 -8.90 -10.70 25.29
N GLY A 6 -8.39 -9.47 25.27
CA GLY A 6 -8.79 -8.43 24.34
C GLY A 6 -8.43 -8.84 22.92
N THR A 7 -9.40 -9.38 22.20
CA THR A 7 -9.38 -9.54 20.75
C THR A 7 -9.62 -8.16 20.11
N GLU A 8 -8.64 -7.27 20.16
CA GLU A 8 -8.61 -6.12 19.24
C GLU A 8 -8.34 -6.67 17.83
N SER A 9 -9.35 -6.59 16.97
CA SER A 9 -9.29 -7.02 15.56
C SER A 9 -8.16 -6.32 14.81
N ILE A 10 -7.20 -7.11 14.31
CA ILE A 10 -5.94 -6.72 13.64
C ILE A 10 -6.16 -6.04 12.25
N THR A 11 -7.37 -5.60 11.89
CA THR A 11 -7.72 -5.31 10.48
C THR A 11 -8.24 -3.92 10.12
N ASP A 12 -8.55 -3.02 11.06
CA ASP A 12 -9.03 -1.69 10.68
C ASP A 12 -7.88 -0.68 10.56
N TYR A 13 -7.47 -0.34 9.33
CA TYR A 13 -6.63 0.82 9.07
C TYR A 13 -7.51 2.08 8.93
N PRO A 14 -7.12 3.22 9.53
CA PRO A 14 -7.85 4.47 9.38
C PRO A 14 -7.99 4.88 7.91
N ASP A 15 -6.96 4.62 7.08
CA ASP A 15 -6.92 4.94 5.65
C ASP A 15 -7.42 6.37 5.31
N GLY A 16 -7.23 7.28 6.27
CA GLY A 16 -7.79 8.64 6.27
C GLY A 16 -7.99 9.22 7.68
N GLY A 17 -8.68 10.37 7.74
CA GLY A 17 -8.91 11.15 8.95
C GLY A 17 -7.84 12.23 9.20
N LEU A 18 -8.21 13.29 9.91
CA LEU A 18 -7.33 14.46 10.15
C LEU A 18 -6.00 14.03 10.78
N ARG A 19 -6.03 13.15 11.80
CA ARG A 19 -4.84 12.70 12.49
C ARG A 19 -3.88 11.91 11.58
N ALA A 20 -4.40 11.05 10.70
CA ALA A 20 -3.57 10.29 9.77
C ALA A 20 -2.89 11.22 8.75
N TRP A 21 -3.60 12.22 8.23
CA TRP A 21 -3.03 13.21 7.31
C TRP A 21 -2.05 14.18 7.99
N LEU A 22 -2.28 14.54 9.26
CA LEU A 22 -1.30 15.29 10.06
C LEU A 22 -0.01 14.48 10.27
N VAL A 23 -0.10 13.16 10.44
CA VAL A 23 1.09 12.29 10.48
C VAL A 23 1.82 12.28 9.13
N VAL A 24 1.10 12.27 8.01
CA VAL A 24 1.71 12.40 6.67
C VAL A 24 2.43 13.74 6.52
N PHE A 25 1.83 14.84 6.99
CA PHE A 25 2.48 16.15 6.97
C PHE A 25 3.69 16.22 7.93
N GLY A 26 3.60 15.63 9.12
CA GLY A 26 4.73 15.49 10.03
C GLY A 26 5.87 14.66 9.44
N ALA A 27 5.54 13.58 8.73
CA ALA A 27 6.50 12.75 8.00
C ALA A 27 7.16 13.55 6.87
N TRP A 28 6.37 14.31 6.11
CA TRP A 28 6.87 15.23 5.08
C TRP A 28 7.89 16.20 5.69
N CYS A 29 7.59 16.83 6.82
CA CYS A 29 8.52 17.72 7.51
C CYS A 29 9.79 17.00 7.99
N ALA A 30 9.71 15.77 8.50
CA ALA A 30 10.91 15.00 8.88
C ALA A 30 11.77 14.61 7.66
N MET A 31 11.13 14.39 6.51
CA MET A 31 11.79 13.93 5.29
C MET A 31 12.41 15.07 4.47
N VAL A 32 11.97 16.33 4.63
CA VAL A 32 12.54 17.48 3.92
C VAL A 32 14.05 17.63 4.22
N PRO A 33 14.51 17.67 5.49
CA PRO A 33 15.94 17.75 5.78
C PRO A 33 16.75 16.57 5.23
N SER A 34 16.28 15.34 5.44
CA SER A 34 17.01 14.12 5.09
C SER A 34 17.08 13.90 3.58
N MET A 35 15.92 13.82 2.93
CA MET A 35 15.83 13.54 1.50
C MET A 35 16.13 14.79 0.65
N GLY A 36 15.94 15.99 1.18
CA GLY A 36 16.32 17.23 0.49
C GLY A 36 17.83 17.34 0.33
N LEU A 37 18.60 17.08 1.39
CA LEU A 37 20.06 17.04 1.31
C LEU A 37 20.54 15.91 0.39
N LEU A 38 19.91 14.73 0.46
CA LEU A 38 20.21 13.61 -0.45
C LEU A 38 20.01 13.99 -1.93
N ASN A 39 18.95 14.72 -2.26
CA ASN A 39 18.70 15.14 -3.65
C ASN A 39 19.50 16.38 -4.06
N SER A 40 20.19 17.02 -3.12
CA SER A 40 21.07 18.17 -3.34
C SER A 40 22.55 17.78 -3.46
N LEU A 41 22.88 16.48 -3.37
CA LEU A 41 24.26 16.00 -3.38
C LEU A 41 25.03 16.44 -4.63
N ALA A 42 24.41 16.48 -5.81
CA ALA A 42 25.09 16.87 -7.05
C ALA A 42 25.61 18.31 -7.02
N VAL A 43 24.81 19.24 -6.49
CA VAL A 43 25.22 20.65 -6.36
C VAL A 43 26.22 20.84 -5.24
N LEU A 44 26.03 20.16 -4.11
CA LEU A 44 27.01 20.17 -3.02
C LEU A 44 28.36 19.61 -3.49
N GLN A 45 28.38 18.48 -4.19
CA GLN A 45 29.59 17.86 -4.71
C GLN A 45 30.34 18.77 -5.66
N ALA A 46 29.64 19.36 -6.63
CA ALA A 46 30.28 20.25 -7.57
C ALA A 46 30.77 21.55 -6.89
N TRP A 47 29.99 22.12 -5.97
CA TRP A 47 30.39 23.32 -5.24
C TRP A 47 31.63 23.07 -4.36
N LEU A 48 31.63 22.00 -3.57
CA LEU A 48 32.73 21.62 -2.68
C LEU A 48 33.99 21.29 -3.48
N GLY A 49 33.88 20.57 -4.59
CA GLY A 49 35.03 20.28 -5.46
C GLY A 49 35.65 21.53 -6.09
N GLU A 50 34.81 22.50 -6.49
CA GLU A 50 35.27 23.71 -7.17
C GLU A 50 35.78 24.79 -6.21
N HIS A 51 35.34 24.85 -4.94
CA HIS A 51 35.67 25.96 -4.03
C HIS A 51 36.42 25.53 -2.77
N GLU A 52 35.85 24.62 -1.98
CA GLU A 52 36.34 24.31 -0.62
C GLU A 52 37.45 23.23 -0.63
N LEU A 53 37.35 22.26 -1.54
CA LEU A 53 38.25 21.11 -1.67
C LEU A 53 39.01 21.12 -3.00
N GLN A 54 39.37 22.32 -3.46
CA GLN A 54 40.12 22.51 -4.71
C GLN A 54 41.38 21.64 -4.74
N GLY A 55 41.60 20.94 -5.86
CA GLY A 55 42.77 20.09 -6.08
C GLY A 55 42.64 18.64 -5.60
N MET A 56 41.52 18.25 -4.96
CA MET A 56 41.25 16.84 -4.66
C MET A 56 40.60 16.11 -5.86
N PRO A 57 40.96 14.84 -6.12
CA PRO A 57 40.29 14.04 -7.14
C PRO A 57 38.79 13.87 -6.86
N GLU A 58 37.95 13.91 -7.90
CA GLU A 58 36.50 13.69 -7.77
C GLU A 58 36.15 12.35 -7.11
N SER A 59 36.98 11.32 -7.32
CA SER A 59 36.82 10.02 -6.67
C SER A 59 36.97 10.08 -5.16
N SER A 60 37.77 11.03 -4.64
CA SER A 60 37.97 11.24 -3.20
C SER A 60 36.82 12.05 -2.62
N THR A 61 36.44 13.16 -3.25
CA THR A 61 35.32 14.00 -2.78
C THR A 61 33.97 13.28 -2.87
N GLY A 62 33.80 12.36 -3.82
CA GLY A 62 32.64 11.49 -3.93
C GLY A 62 32.34 10.66 -2.68
N TRP A 63 33.35 10.31 -1.87
CA TRP A 63 33.16 9.56 -0.61
C TRP A 63 32.36 10.34 0.45
N ILE A 64 32.43 11.67 0.46
CA ILE A 64 31.63 12.49 1.37
C ILE A 64 30.14 12.28 1.07
N PHE A 65 29.76 12.33 -0.21
CA PHE A 65 28.37 12.28 -0.62
C PHE A 65 27.81 10.85 -0.65
N SER A 66 28.61 9.88 -1.11
CA SER A 66 28.24 8.46 -1.02
C SER A 66 28.17 7.99 0.43
N GLY A 67 29.04 8.51 1.31
CA GLY A 67 29.00 8.27 2.75
C GLY A 67 27.70 8.73 3.40
N TYR A 68 27.19 9.92 3.02
CA TYR A 68 25.89 10.40 3.51
C TYR A 68 24.75 9.43 3.16
N ALA A 69 24.65 9.04 1.87
CA ALA A 69 23.66 8.08 1.41
C ALA A 69 23.81 6.71 2.11
N PHE A 70 25.05 6.25 2.29
CA PHE A 70 25.35 5.03 3.01
C PHE A 70 24.85 5.05 4.45
N PHE A 71 25.19 6.07 5.26
CA PHE A 71 24.74 6.12 6.65
C PHE A 71 23.24 6.34 6.78
N LEU A 72 22.62 7.09 5.85
CA LEU A 72 21.18 7.28 5.79
C LEU A 72 20.45 5.93 5.66
N PHE A 73 20.92 5.04 4.78
CA PHE A 73 20.30 3.74 4.55
C PHE A 73 20.78 2.63 5.49
N PHE A 74 22.07 2.60 5.83
CA PHE A 74 22.70 1.57 6.66
C PHE A 74 22.14 1.53 8.08
N CYS A 75 21.92 2.70 8.69
CA CYS A 75 21.36 2.79 10.04
C CYS A 75 19.88 2.36 10.12
N GLY A 76 19.21 2.16 8.99
CA GLY A 76 17.85 1.63 8.94
C GLY A 76 17.71 0.26 9.62
N ALA A 77 18.75 -0.57 9.58
CA ALA A 77 18.81 -1.88 10.22
C ALA A 77 18.50 -1.84 11.73
N GLN A 78 19.02 -0.83 12.42
CA GLN A 78 18.89 -0.66 13.87
C GLN A 78 17.69 0.22 14.21
N ILE A 79 17.40 1.22 13.37
CA ILE A 79 16.31 2.17 13.61
C ILE A 79 14.94 1.51 13.45
N GLY A 80 14.78 0.57 12.50
CA GLY A 80 13.54 -0.19 12.33
C GLY A 80 13.11 -0.92 13.61
N PRO A 81 13.95 -1.81 14.17
CA PRO A 81 13.64 -2.48 15.43
C PRO A 81 13.44 -1.52 16.62
N VAL A 82 14.21 -0.43 16.71
CA VAL A 82 14.01 0.57 17.78
C VAL A 82 12.66 1.28 17.62
N PHE A 83 12.25 1.60 16.38
CA PHE A 83 10.94 2.17 16.08
C PHE A 83 9.81 1.21 16.48
N ASP A 84 9.98 -0.09 16.24
CA ASP A 84 8.99 -1.10 16.61
C ASP A 84 8.90 -1.26 18.15
N ALA A 85 10.02 -1.17 18.87
CA ALA A 85 10.10 -1.41 20.32
C ALA A 85 9.86 -0.17 21.22
N HIS A 86 10.15 1.05 20.74
CA HIS A 86 10.09 2.29 21.55
C HIS A 86 9.09 3.31 20.99
N ASP A 87 8.91 4.40 21.73
CA ASP A 87 8.17 5.56 21.25
C ASP A 87 8.94 6.27 20.12
N MET A 88 8.21 6.79 19.13
CA MET A 88 8.80 7.42 17.95
C MET A 88 9.66 8.65 18.27
N ARG A 89 9.37 9.35 19.37
CA ARG A 89 10.10 10.57 19.77
C ARG A 89 11.55 10.29 20.14
N THR A 90 11.88 9.09 20.59
CA THR A 90 13.27 8.71 20.91
C THR A 90 14.17 8.68 19.67
N LEU A 91 13.58 8.64 18.47
CA LEU A 91 14.29 8.63 17.20
C LEU A 91 14.24 10.00 16.52
N ILE A 92 13.05 10.60 16.42
CA ILE A 92 12.86 11.87 15.69
C ILE A 92 13.58 13.04 16.37
N VAL A 93 13.55 13.13 17.71
CA VAL A 93 14.18 14.27 18.43
C VAL A 93 15.70 14.27 18.25
N PRO A 94 16.44 13.17 18.49
CA PRO A 94 17.87 13.13 18.19
C PRO A 94 18.18 13.35 16.71
N GLY A 95 17.36 12.83 15.78
CA GLY A 95 17.54 13.06 14.35
C GLY A 95 17.40 14.54 13.96
N ALA A 96 16.40 15.24 14.51
CA ALA A 96 16.15 16.66 14.23
C ALA A 96 17.26 17.55 14.79
N VAL A 97 17.76 17.26 15.99
CA VAL A 97 18.90 18.00 16.57
C VAL A 97 20.17 17.69 15.79
N GLY A 98 20.42 16.40 15.51
CA GLY A 98 21.61 15.94 14.83
C GLY A 98 21.77 16.49 13.42
N ILE A 99 20.70 16.60 12.63
CA ILE A 99 20.78 17.14 11.27
C ILE A 99 21.11 18.63 11.25
N VAL A 100 20.62 19.39 12.23
CA VAL A 100 20.96 20.82 12.38
C VAL A 100 22.41 20.97 12.79
N LEU A 101 22.88 20.17 13.75
CA LEU A 101 24.29 20.16 14.16
C LEU A 101 25.23 19.75 13.01
N ALA A 102 24.85 18.74 12.22
CA ALA A 102 25.57 18.32 11.03
C ALA A 102 25.80 19.50 10.06
N LEU A 103 24.74 20.24 9.73
CA LEU A 103 24.82 21.40 8.83
C LEU A 103 25.61 22.56 9.44
N VAL A 104 25.45 22.81 10.75
CA VAL A 104 26.24 23.85 11.43
C VAL A 104 27.73 23.50 11.42
N PHE A 105 28.11 22.26 11.71
CA PHE A 105 29.51 21.82 11.65
C PHE A 105 30.05 21.82 10.22
N MET A 106 29.23 21.41 9.25
CA MET A 106 29.58 21.54 7.83
C MET A 106 29.85 22.99 7.44
N SER A 107 29.07 23.95 7.97
CA SER A 107 29.28 25.38 7.71
C SER A 107 30.60 25.95 8.26
N LEU A 108 31.26 25.20 9.14
CA LEU A 108 32.53 25.56 9.79
C LEU A 108 33.70 24.72 9.27
N SER A 109 33.43 23.75 8.38
CA SER A 109 34.42 22.81 7.89
C SER A 109 35.25 23.42 6.76
N SER A 110 36.55 23.11 6.76
CA SER A 110 37.50 23.51 5.72
C SER A 110 38.32 22.33 5.18
N GLU A 111 38.33 21.20 5.88
CA GLU A 111 39.12 20.02 5.51
C GLU A 111 38.23 18.82 5.18
N PHE A 112 38.71 17.92 4.32
CA PHE A 112 37.97 16.75 3.86
C PHE A 112 37.34 15.93 4.99
N TYR A 113 38.10 15.58 6.04
CA TYR A 113 37.56 14.75 7.13
C TYR A 113 36.50 15.49 7.94
N GLN A 114 36.56 16.82 8.02
CA GLN A 114 35.56 17.63 8.72
C GLN A 114 34.22 17.57 7.98
N PHE A 115 34.25 17.68 6.65
CA PHE A 115 33.07 17.46 5.82
C PHE A 115 32.55 16.03 5.92
N PHE A 116 33.45 15.03 5.89
CA PHE A 116 33.05 13.63 6.02
C PHE A 116 32.37 13.33 7.37
N LEU A 117 32.95 13.80 8.49
CA LEU A 117 32.38 13.56 9.82
C LEU A 117 31.08 14.34 10.04
N SER A 118 31.03 15.61 9.63
CA SER A 118 29.85 16.47 9.83
C SER A 118 28.70 16.11 8.88
N PHE A 119 28.94 16.10 7.57
CA PHE A 119 27.91 15.86 6.57
C PHE A 119 27.61 14.37 6.45
N SER A 120 28.61 13.53 6.19
CA SER A 120 28.37 12.11 5.88
C SER A 120 27.95 11.31 7.10
N VAL A 121 28.77 11.28 8.15
CA VAL A 121 28.52 10.45 9.33
C VAL A 121 27.37 11.03 10.16
N LEU A 122 27.54 12.23 10.71
CA LEU A 122 26.52 12.82 11.57
C LEU A 122 25.25 13.15 10.79
N GLY A 123 25.36 13.77 9.62
CA GLY A 123 24.21 14.09 8.78
C GLY A 123 23.49 12.85 8.25
N GLY A 124 24.21 11.81 7.83
CA GLY A 124 23.61 10.55 7.36
C GLY A 124 22.89 9.78 8.47
N ILE A 125 23.50 9.61 9.65
CA ILE A 125 22.86 8.97 10.81
C ILE A 125 21.61 9.75 11.24
N SER A 126 21.72 11.07 11.33
CA SER A 126 20.60 11.96 11.71
C SER A 126 19.46 11.88 10.69
N SER A 127 19.80 11.79 9.41
CA SER A 127 18.83 11.63 8.33
C SER A 127 18.13 10.28 8.37
N SER A 128 18.85 9.23 8.74
CA SER A 128 18.29 7.90 8.97
C SER A 128 17.26 7.90 10.10
N LEU A 129 17.56 8.61 11.20
CA LEU A 129 16.68 8.78 12.37
C LEU A 129 15.40 9.57 12.06
N LEU A 130 15.41 10.39 11.02
CA LEU A 130 14.24 11.12 10.54
C LEU A 130 13.45 10.32 9.49
N TYR A 131 14.15 9.80 8.48
CA TYR A 131 13.55 9.15 7.31
C TYR A 131 12.86 7.83 7.67
N ASN A 132 13.57 6.89 8.29
CA ASN A 132 13.05 5.54 8.50
C ASN A 132 11.79 5.54 9.39
N PRO A 133 11.76 6.21 10.55
CA PRO A 133 10.58 6.24 11.41
C PRO A 133 9.40 6.94 10.74
N ALA A 134 9.63 8.00 9.96
CA ALA A 134 8.58 8.72 9.25
C ALA A 134 7.86 7.81 8.24
N VAL A 135 8.63 7.06 7.44
CA VAL A 135 8.08 6.08 6.47
C VAL A 135 7.35 4.95 7.19
N SER A 136 7.92 4.39 8.26
CA SER A 136 7.29 3.33 9.04
C SER A 136 5.99 3.79 9.71
N ALA A 137 5.93 5.04 10.19
CA ALA A 137 4.71 5.60 10.76
C ALA A 137 3.58 5.64 9.75
N ILE A 138 3.80 6.11 8.51
CA ILE A 138 2.78 6.12 7.45
C ILE A 138 2.22 4.71 7.22
N GLY A 139 3.10 3.70 7.21
CA GLY A 139 2.71 2.30 7.08
C GLY A 139 1.74 1.81 8.17
N HIS A 140 1.77 2.37 9.37
CA HIS A 140 0.84 2.01 10.45
C HIS A 140 -0.55 2.65 10.31
N TRP A 141 -0.66 3.77 9.59
CA TRP A 141 -1.90 4.54 9.44
C TRP A 141 -2.65 4.19 8.15
N PHE A 142 -1.94 3.82 7.08
CA PHE A 142 -2.50 3.57 5.75
C PHE A 142 -2.18 2.16 5.25
N HIS A 143 -3.19 1.52 4.66
CA HIS A 143 -3.09 0.24 3.96
C HIS A 143 -3.63 0.36 2.54
N LYS A 144 -4.92 0.70 2.34
CA LYS A 144 -5.52 0.85 1.00
C LYS A 144 -4.96 2.06 0.24
N LYS A 145 -4.63 3.15 0.94
CA LYS A 145 -4.04 4.38 0.36
C LYS A 145 -2.57 4.55 0.71
N ARG A 146 -1.86 3.44 0.97
CA ARG A 146 -0.48 3.48 1.44
C ARG A 146 0.45 4.06 0.37
N GLY A 147 0.25 3.72 -0.92
CA GLY A 147 1.01 4.33 -2.01
C GLY A 147 0.81 5.84 -2.03
N LEU A 148 -0.44 6.31 -2.07
CA LEU A 148 -0.77 7.74 -2.05
C LEU A 148 -0.15 8.49 -0.85
N ALA A 149 -0.30 7.97 0.36
CA ALA A 149 0.18 8.62 1.58
C ALA A 149 1.71 8.69 1.63
N THR A 150 2.39 7.58 1.30
CA THR A 150 3.86 7.55 1.23
C THR A 150 4.37 8.43 0.10
N GLY A 151 3.73 8.39 -1.07
CA GLY A 151 4.08 9.24 -2.21
C GLY A 151 4.01 10.73 -1.88
N LEU A 152 2.93 11.16 -1.22
CA LEU A 152 2.77 12.55 -0.77
C LEU A 152 3.87 12.95 0.22
N ALA A 153 4.15 12.13 1.24
CA ALA A 153 5.23 12.39 2.19
C ALA A 153 6.61 12.47 1.49
N CYS A 154 6.87 11.55 0.56
CA CYS A 154 8.14 11.51 -0.17
C CYS A 154 8.36 12.71 -1.09
N THR A 155 7.31 13.46 -1.50
CA THR A 155 7.50 14.73 -2.24
C THR A 155 8.42 15.70 -1.51
N ALA A 156 8.53 15.59 -0.19
CA ALA A 156 9.46 16.33 0.67
C ALA A 156 10.88 16.38 0.12
N GLY A 157 11.41 15.26 -0.35
CA GLY A 157 12.77 15.26 -0.89
C GLY A 157 12.89 15.96 -2.24
N GLY A 158 11.86 15.91 -3.09
CA GLY A 158 11.86 16.63 -4.37
C GLY A 158 11.80 18.14 -4.11
N VAL A 159 10.88 18.58 -3.24
CA VAL A 159 10.81 19.99 -2.80
C VAL A 159 12.13 20.44 -2.17
N GLY A 160 12.70 19.63 -1.26
CA GLY A 160 14.01 19.83 -0.66
C GLY A 160 15.14 20.00 -1.68
N GLY A 161 15.19 19.10 -2.67
CA GLY A 161 16.17 19.13 -3.77
C GLY A 161 15.93 20.25 -4.79
N VAL A 162 14.82 21.00 -4.71
CA VAL A 162 14.65 22.24 -5.48
C VAL A 162 15.19 23.42 -4.69
N TRP A 163 14.73 23.64 -3.46
CA TRP A 163 15.05 24.89 -2.76
C TRP A 163 16.46 24.89 -2.15
N MET A 164 16.98 23.77 -1.65
CA MET A 164 18.31 23.74 -1.01
C MET A 164 19.43 24.08 -2.00
N PRO A 165 19.48 23.51 -3.23
CA PRO A 165 20.49 23.91 -4.20
C PRO A 165 20.33 25.36 -4.66
N LEU A 166 19.09 25.87 -4.77
CA LEU A 166 18.84 27.27 -5.11
C LEU A 166 19.38 28.23 -4.03
N VAL A 167 19.24 27.88 -2.75
CA VAL A 167 19.84 28.65 -1.66
C VAL A 167 21.37 28.66 -1.81
N ILE A 168 22.01 27.53 -2.09
CA ILE A 168 23.47 27.50 -2.31
C ILE A 168 23.84 28.37 -3.52
N LEU A 169 23.19 28.16 -4.66
CA LEU A 169 23.54 28.79 -5.93
C LEU A 169 23.39 30.32 -5.92
N TYR A 170 22.36 30.85 -5.25
CA TYR A 170 22.09 32.29 -5.24
C TYR A 170 22.60 33.01 -4.00
N LEU A 171 22.71 32.32 -2.87
CA LEU A 171 23.09 32.92 -1.58
C LEU A 171 24.59 32.75 -1.30
N ALA A 172 25.20 31.62 -1.67
CA ALA A 172 26.62 31.39 -1.40
C ALA A 172 27.55 32.43 -2.07
N PRO A 173 27.31 32.90 -3.31
CA PRO A 173 28.10 33.98 -3.90
C PRO A 173 27.95 35.33 -3.18
N ARG A 174 26.89 35.54 -2.41
CA ARG A 174 26.58 36.84 -1.77
C ARG A 174 27.01 36.91 -0.30
N ILE A 175 26.77 35.83 0.45
CA ILE A 175 27.01 35.79 1.91
C ILE A 175 27.99 34.69 2.33
N GLY A 176 28.56 33.97 1.37
CA GLY A 176 29.46 32.85 1.60
C GLY A 176 28.73 31.51 1.79
N PHE A 177 29.48 30.42 1.56
CA PHE A 177 28.97 29.06 1.68
C PHE A 177 28.51 28.74 3.10
N GLY A 178 29.32 29.05 4.12
CA GLY A 178 28.99 28.76 5.51
C GLY A 178 27.67 29.38 5.97
N TRP A 179 27.41 30.66 5.68
CA TRP A 179 26.14 31.29 6.02
C TRP A 179 24.95 30.72 5.24
N SER A 180 25.16 30.33 3.98
CA SER A 180 24.12 29.69 3.16
C SER A 180 23.71 28.33 3.75
N ILE A 181 24.67 27.53 4.20
CA ILE A 181 24.39 26.26 4.91
C ILE A 181 23.67 26.51 6.24
N ARG A 182 23.98 27.58 6.98
CA ARG A 182 23.25 27.94 8.23
C ARG A 182 21.80 28.34 7.97
N VAL A 183 21.51 29.00 6.84
CA VAL A 183 20.12 29.29 6.42
C VAL A 183 19.37 27.97 6.16
N ILE A 184 20.00 27.02 5.47
CA ILE A 184 19.43 25.68 5.27
C ILE A 184 19.21 24.99 6.63
N ALA A 185 20.16 25.07 7.55
CA ALA A 185 20.06 24.49 8.88
C ALA A 185 18.87 25.05 9.68
N LEU A 186 18.62 26.36 9.61
CA LEU A 186 17.48 27.01 10.26
C LEU A 186 16.14 26.50 9.70
N ILE A 187 16.03 26.39 8.37
CA ILE A 187 14.84 25.86 7.72
C ILE A 187 14.63 24.39 8.12
N CYS A 188 15.70 23.59 8.17
CA CYS A 188 15.65 22.21 8.65
C CYS A 188 15.21 22.12 10.12
N ALA A 189 15.63 23.06 10.98
CA ALA A 189 15.21 23.11 12.38
C ALA A 189 13.70 23.34 12.52
N ILE A 190 13.13 24.27 11.72
CA ILE A 190 11.68 24.52 11.70
C ILE A 190 10.92 23.24 11.31
N HIS A 191 11.36 22.57 10.25
CA HIS A 191 10.76 21.30 9.83
C HIS A 191 10.90 20.21 10.90
N GLY A 192 12.04 20.13 11.58
CA GLY A 192 12.27 19.19 12.68
C GLY A 192 11.33 19.43 13.86
N VAL A 193 11.08 20.69 14.25
CA VAL A 193 10.12 21.03 15.32
C VAL A 193 8.71 20.59 14.94
N VAL A 194 8.26 20.90 13.72
CA VAL A 194 6.93 20.49 13.24
C VAL A 194 6.80 18.96 13.19
N ALA A 195 7.84 18.27 12.73
CA ALA A 195 7.89 16.81 12.73
C ALA A 195 7.74 16.21 14.14
N CYS A 196 8.48 16.74 15.13
CA CYS A 196 8.39 16.31 16.53
C CYS A 196 6.98 16.49 17.13
N CYS A 197 6.24 17.52 16.70
CA CYS A 197 4.89 17.79 17.17
C CYS A 197 3.84 16.87 16.53
N LEU A 198 3.98 16.56 15.24
CA LEU A 198 2.92 15.90 14.45
C LEU A 198 3.11 14.39 14.27
N LEU A 199 4.35 13.89 14.27
CA LEU A 199 4.61 12.47 14.07
C LEU A 199 4.20 11.66 15.29
N THR A 200 3.30 10.69 15.06
CA THR A 200 2.83 9.78 16.10
C THR A 200 2.71 8.35 15.58
N LYS A 201 3.16 7.40 16.39
CA LYS A 201 2.99 5.97 16.16
C LYS A 201 1.58 5.54 16.59
N ARG A 202 0.90 4.76 15.75
CA ARG A 202 -0.44 4.21 16.06
C ARG A 202 -0.39 2.98 16.96
N LEU A 203 0.47 2.03 16.64
CA LEU A 203 0.59 0.76 17.36
C LEU A 203 1.35 0.94 18.67
N LYS A 204 0.87 0.31 19.74
CA LYS A 204 1.57 0.34 21.04
C LYS A 204 2.94 -0.33 20.92
N PRO A 205 3.99 0.22 21.54
CA PRO A 205 5.31 -0.41 21.53
C PRO A 205 5.25 -1.78 22.24
N GLU A 206 5.69 -2.83 21.56
CA GLU A 206 5.68 -4.19 22.11
C GLU A 206 7.11 -4.58 22.53
N LYS A 207 7.39 -4.52 23.84
CA LYS A 207 8.75 -4.67 24.39
C LYS A 207 9.36 -6.08 24.22
N SER A 208 8.57 -7.08 23.79
CA SER A 208 9.01 -8.49 23.70
C SER A 208 9.70 -8.86 22.39
N ARG A 209 9.67 -7.98 21.37
CA ARG A 209 10.27 -8.24 20.05
C ARG A 209 11.71 -7.71 20.02
N GLY A 210 12.67 -8.62 19.88
CA GLY A 210 14.11 -8.32 19.91
C GLY A 210 14.57 -7.29 18.87
N SER A 211 15.52 -6.44 19.26
CA SER A 211 15.98 -5.26 18.52
C SER A 211 17.04 -5.52 17.44
N SER A 212 17.07 -6.73 16.86
CA SER A 212 18.14 -7.16 15.94
C SER A 212 17.69 -7.23 14.49
N ILE A 213 18.65 -7.05 13.57
CA ILE A 213 18.46 -7.16 12.12
C ILE A 213 17.87 -8.52 11.75
N ASP A 214 16.84 -8.55 10.90
CA ASP A 214 16.23 -9.80 10.45
C ASP A 214 16.86 -10.34 9.16
N LEU A 215 18.11 -10.76 9.22
CA LEU A 215 18.71 -11.46 8.06
C LEU A 215 17.97 -12.78 7.74
N LYS A 216 17.21 -13.33 8.69
CA LYS A 216 16.37 -14.52 8.45
C LYS A 216 15.19 -14.20 7.53
N ALA A 217 14.75 -12.94 7.43
CA ALA A 217 13.72 -12.53 6.49
C ALA A 217 14.12 -12.82 5.03
N LEU A 218 15.42 -12.80 4.70
CA LEU A 218 15.92 -13.16 3.36
C LEU A 218 15.74 -14.64 3.02
N LYS A 219 15.35 -15.50 3.97
CA LYS A 219 14.96 -16.88 3.67
C LYS A 219 13.56 -16.98 3.06
N ASP A 220 12.74 -15.95 3.23
CA ASP A 220 11.44 -15.83 2.57
C ASP A 220 11.69 -15.37 1.12
N ILE A 221 11.40 -16.25 0.15
CA ILE A 221 11.69 -16.01 -1.26
C ILE A 221 10.92 -14.82 -1.83
N ASP A 222 9.71 -14.56 -1.32
CA ASP A 222 8.89 -13.42 -1.73
C ASP A 222 9.59 -12.10 -1.33
N TYR A 223 10.08 -12.05 -0.08
CA TYR A 223 10.81 -10.90 0.45
C TYR A 223 12.17 -10.73 -0.23
N ALA A 224 12.95 -11.79 -0.38
CA ALA A 224 14.27 -11.75 -0.99
C ALA A 224 14.22 -11.26 -2.44
N ALA A 225 13.24 -11.71 -3.22
CA ALA A 225 13.11 -11.30 -4.62
C ALA A 225 12.73 -9.81 -4.77
N VAL A 226 11.81 -9.31 -3.93
CA VAL A 226 11.46 -7.87 -3.91
C VAL A 226 12.62 -7.03 -3.41
N ALA A 227 13.32 -7.46 -2.36
CA ALA A 227 14.49 -6.77 -1.82
C ALA A 227 15.64 -6.71 -2.83
N LEU A 228 15.89 -7.77 -3.60
CA LEU A 228 16.91 -7.78 -4.64
C LEU A 228 16.63 -6.74 -5.74
N GLY A 229 15.39 -6.69 -6.24
CA GLY A 229 14.99 -5.68 -7.22
C GLY A 229 15.16 -4.25 -6.69
N LEU A 230 14.84 -4.04 -5.40
CA LEU A 230 15.04 -2.75 -4.73
C LEU A 230 16.53 -2.36 -4.66
N VAL A 231 17.40 -3.26 -4.20
CA VAL A 231 18.85 -2.99 -4.11
C VAL A 231 19.43 -2.60 -5.47
N LEU A 232 19.02 -3.29 -6.54
CA LEU A 232 19.50 -3.03 -7.88
C LEU A 232 19.00 -1.68 -8.44
N VAL A 233 17.74 -1.32 -8.19
CA VAL A 233 17.23 0.00 -8.60
C VAL A 233 17.88 1.13 -7.80
N GLU A 234 18.04 0.97 -6.49
CA GLU A 234 18.73 1.98 -5.65
C GLU A 234 20.20 2.13 -6.07
N PHE A 235 20.86 1.04 -6.47
CA PHE A 235 22.19 1.11 -7.07
C PHE A 235 22.20 1.95 -8.36
N ALA A 236 21.20 1.78 -9.24
CA ALA A 236 21.14 2.46 -10.53
C ALA A 236 20.68 3.93 -10.44
N VAL A 237 19.82 4.27 -9.47
CA VAL A 237 19.13 5.57 -9.43
C VAL A 237 20.04 6.74 -9.09
N PHE A 238 21.04 6.53 -8.24
CA PHE A 238 21.93 7.61 -7.81
C PHE A 238 22.98 8.00 -8.86
N ILE A 239 23.27 7.16 -9.84
CA ILE A 239 24.30 7.45 -10.85
C ILE A 239 23.89 8.67 -11.69
N PRO A 240 22.72 8.72 -12.36
CA PRO A 240 22.34 9.90 -13.13
C PRO A 240 22.11 11.13 -12.26
N ILE A 241 21.53 10.95 -11.06
CA ILE A 241 21.29 12.06 -10.12
C ILE A 241 22.59 12.77 -9.73
N THR A 242 23.66 12.01 -9.52
CA THR A 242 24.96 12.54 -9.09
C THR A 242 25.71 13.23 -10.22
N TYR A 243 25.76 12.60 -11.41
CA TYR A 243 26.64 13.01 -12.50
C TYR A 243 26.00 13.96 -13.54
N ILE A 244 24.70 14.27 -13.45
CA ILE A 244 24.03 15.11 -14.45
C ILE A 244 24.57 16.54 -14.52
N CYS A 245 24.95 17.13 -13.37
CA CYS A 245 25.51 18.48 -13.33
C CYS A 245 26.91 18.53 -13.94
N SER A 246 27.77 17.59 -13.56
CA SER A 246 29.14 17.51 -14.09
C SER A 246 29.15 17.17 -15.58
N TYR A 247 28.20 16.34 -16.06
CA TYR A 247 27.95 16.11 -17.49
C TYR A 247 27.61 17.41 -18.24
N GLY A 248 26.77 18.26 -17.66
CA GLY A 248 26.41 19.56 -18.24
C GLY A 248 27.63 20.47 -18.39
N ILE A 249 28.48 20.55 -17.36
CA ILE A 249 29.74 21.33 -17.39
C ILE A 249 30.66 20.79 -18.49
N HIS A 250 30.89 19.48 -18.53
CA HIS A 250 31.72 18.82 -19.55
C HIS A 250 31.17 19.05 -20.97
N SER A 251 29.85 19.10 -21.13
CA SER A 251 29.17 19.35 -22.40
C SER A 251 29.17 20.82 -22.84
N GLY A 252 29.86 21.71 -22.11
CA GLY A 252 29.98 23.14 -22.45
C GLY A 252 28.78 23.99 -22.05
N PHE A 253 28.01 23.58 -21.04
CA PHE A 253 26.94 24.42 -20.49
C PHE A 253 27.58 25.46 -19.57
N GLY A 254 26.94 26.63 -19.42
CA GLY A 254 27.36 27.57 -18.39
C GLY A 254 27.18 26.94 -17.01
N TYR A 255 28.04 27.28 -16.04
CA TYR A 255 27.97 26.72 -14.67
C TYR A 255 26.58 26.84 -14.06
N LEU A 256 25.92 27.98 -14.24
CA LEU A 256 24.55 28.20 -13.77
C LEU A 256 23.57 27.21 -14.40
N ASP A 257 23.61 27.06 -15.74
CA ASP A 257 22.73 26.15 -16.49
C ASP A 257 22.96 24.69 -16.08
N ALA A 258 24.23 24.29 -15.88
CA ALA A 258 24.59 22.94 -15.47
C ALA A 258 24.09 22.62 -14.06
N TYR A 259 24.25 23.54 -13.10
CA TYR A 259 23.72 23.36 -11.74
C TYR A 259 22.20 23.41 -11.67
N MET A 260 21.53 24.12 -12.60
CA MET A 260 20.06 24.11 -12.71
C MET A 260 19.47 22.76 -13.10
N LEU A 261 20.26 21.84 -13.68
CA LEU A 261 19.78 20.50 -14.03
C LEU A 261 19.31 19.71 -12.80
N ASN A 262 19.94 19.87 -11.64
CA ASN A 262 19.54 19.16 -10.42
C ASN A 262 18.20 19.65 -9.85
N PRO A 263 17.94 20.97 -9.68
CA PRO A 263 16.60 21.46 -9.35
C PRO A 263 15.54 21.07 -10.38
N LEU A 264 15.84 21.10 -11.68
CA LEU A 264 14.89 20.68 -12.73
C LEU A 264 14.54 19.18 -12.63
N LEU A 265 15.53 18.33 -12.33
CA LEU A 265 15.29 16.91 -12.02
C LEU A 265 14.34 16.76 -10.83
N ASN A 266 14.57 17.51 -9.76
CA ASN A 266 13.74 17.47 -8.58
C ASN A 266 12.33 18.05 -8.80
N VAL A 267 12.17 19.04 -9.69
CA VAL A 267 10.85 19.51 -10.15
C VAL A 267 10.08 18.38 -10.83
N GLY A 268 10.74 17.56 -11.65
CA GLY A 268 10.14 16.35 -12.21
C GLY A 268 9.78 15.31 -11.13
N ALA A 269 10.66 15.14 -10.14
CA ALA A 269 10.49 14.15 -9.07
C ALA A 269 9.32 14.42 -8.12
N VAL A 270 8.88 15.67 -7.94
CA VAL A 270 7.73 16.01 -7.08
C VAL A 270 6.43 15.33 -7.57
N PRO A 271 5.92 15.58 -8.79
CA PRO A 271 4.77 14.85 -9.32
C PRO A 271 5.08 13.36 -9.54
N GLY A 272 6.34 13.02 -9.82
CA GLY A 272 6.83 11.64 -9.93
C GLY A 272 6.69 10.81 -8.66
N ARG A 273 6.79 11.42 -7.48
CA ARG A 273 6.58 10.75 -6.19
C ARG A 273 5.10 10.60 -5.85
N PHE A 274 4.23 11.40 -6.45
CA PHE A 274 2.79 11.37 -6.17
C PHE A 274 2.00 10.51 -7.17
N LEU A 275 2.08 10.81 -8.47
CA LEU A 275 1.19 10.25 -9.49
C LEU A 275 1.37 8.74 -9.69
N PRO A 276 2.58 8.19 -9.91
CA PRO A 276 2.78 6.76 -10.07
C PRO A 276 2.41 5.98 -8.80
N ASN A 277 2.57 6.55 -7.61
CA ASN A 277 2.15 5.90 -6.36
C ASN A 277 0.63 5.80 -6.27
N TYR A 278 -0.10 6.83 -6.70
CA TYR A 278 -1.55 6.75 -6.84
C TYR A 278 -1.99 5.70 -7.88
N VAL A 279 -1.26 5.59 -9.00
CA VAL A 279 -1.48 4.54 -10.01
C VAL A 279 -1.18 3.16 -9.42
N ALA A 280 -0.15 3.01 -8.58
CA ALA A 280 0.22 1.75 -7.94
C ALA A 280 -0.87 1.20 -7.02
N ASP A 281 -1.60 2.07 -6.31
CA ASP A 281 -2.73 1.67 -5.47
C ASP A 281 -3.88 1.04 -6.31
N ARG A 282 -3.96 1.31 -7.62
CA ARG A 282 -5.00 0.78 -8.53
C ARG A 282 -4.51 -0.38 -9.41
N PHE A 283 -3.32 -0.26 -9.98
CA PHE A 283 -2.78 -1.20 -10.96
C PHE A 283 -1.79 -2.20 -10.37
N GLY A 284 -1.46 -2.06 -9.07
CA GLY A 284 -0.57 -2.94 -8.34
C GLY A 284 0.88 -2.44 -8.31
N VAL A 285 1.45 -2.39 -7.10
CA VAL A 285 2.79 -1.87 -6.81
C VAL A 285 3.89 -2.48 -7.67
N MET A 286 3.93 -3.81 -7.80
CA MET A 286 4.99 -4.49 -8.57
C MET A 286 4.89 -4.19 -10.08
N ASN A 287 3.67 -4.02 -10.61
CA ASN A 287 3.49 -3.65 -12.02
C ASN A 287 4.02 -2.24 -12.27
N THR A 288 3.65 -1.30 -11.39
CA THR A 288 4.10 0.08 -11.47
C THR A 288 5.62 0.21 -11.32
N MET A 289 6.25 -0.56 -10.41
CA MET A 289 7.72 -0.61 -10.30
C MET A 289 8.40 -1.02 -11.61
N CYS A 290 7.88 -2.04 -12.29
CA CYS A 290 8.42 -2.46 -13.58
C CYS A 290 8.29 -1.33 -14.62
N THR A 291 7.13 -0.66 -14.69
CA THR A 291 6.91 0.47 -15.61
C THR A 291 7.86 1.63 -15.31
N ILE A 292 8.01 2.02 -14.05
CA ILE A 292 8.92 3.08 -13.63
C ILE A 292 10.35 2.75 -14.06
N THR A 293 10.81 1.54 -13.74
CA THR A 293 12.18 1.09 -14.03
C THR A 293 12.44 1.07 -15.54
N PHE A 294 11.45 0.62 -16.33
CA PHE A 294 11.51 0.66 -17.79
C PHE A 294 11.56 2.10 -18.33
N CYS A 295 10.76 3.02 -17.80
CA CYS A 295 10.77 4.41 -18.24
C CYS A 295 12.08 5.13 -17.88
N CYS A 296 12.66 4.86 -16.71
CA CYS A 296 14.01 5.33 -16.36
C CYS A 296 15.04 4.82 -17.36
N MET A 297 15.07 3.51 -17.62
CA MET A 297 15.95 2.88 -18.60
C MET A 297 15.80 3.52 -20.00
N ALA A 298 14.56 3.67 -20.47
CA ALA A 298 14.26 4.25 -21.78
C ALA A 298 14.68 5.72 -21.87
N SER A 299 14.52 6.50 -20.78
CA SER A 299 14.98 7.90 -20.75
C SER A 299 16.50 8.03 -20.82
N ILE A 300 17.24 7.09 -20.19
CA ILE A 300 18.71 7.08 -20.26
C ILE A 300 19.16 6.76 -21.68
N PHE A 301 18.66 5.67 -22.29
CA PHE A 301 19.03 5.30 -23.66
C PHE A 301 18.55 6.32 -24.71
N GLY A 302 17.33 6.82 -24.56
CA GLY A 302 16.67 7.64 -25.57
C GLY A 302 17.01 9.12 -25.53
N LEU A 303 17.33 9.66 -24.34
CA LEU A 303 17.61 11.09 -24.17
C LEU A 303 19.03 11.36 -23.69
N TRP A 304 19.52 10.67 -22.65
CA TRP A 304 20.82 11.02 -22.07
C TRP A 304 21.99 10.55 -22.96
N LEU A 305 21.94 9.29 -23.40
CA LEU A 305 22.98 8.70 -24.25
C LEU A 305 23.07 9.40 -25.61
N THR A 306 21.94 9.84 -26.15
CA THR A 306 21.82 10.49 -27.46
C THR A 306 21.96 12.02 -27.38
N ALA A 307 22.13 12.60 -26.18
CA ALA A 307 22.09 14.05 -26.02
C ALA A 307 23.21 14.75 -26.79
N ASN A 308 24.41 14.15 -26.88
CA ASN A 308 25.57 14.68 -27.61
C ASN A 308 25.83 16.18 -27.35
N GLY A 309 25.70 16.61 -26.09
CA GLY A 309 25.89 18.02 -25.68
C GLY A 309 24.68 18.94 -25.94
N SER A 310 23.56 18.42 -26.42
CA SER A 310 22.32 19.19 -26.58
C SER A 310 21.73 19.59 -25.23
N ARG A 311 21.59 20.90 -25.03
CA ARG A 311 20.95 21.50 -23.84
C ARG A 311 19.50 21.08 -23.68
N ALA A 312 18.74 21.07 -24.78
CA ALA A 312 17.33 20.71 -24.76
C ALA A 312 17.13 19.24 -24.36
N MET A 313 17.91 18.32 -24.93
CA MET A 313 17.78 16.89 -24.62
C MET A 313 18.22 16.57 -23.19
N THR A 314 19.31 17.17 -22.72
CA THR A 314 19.79 16.98 -21.34
C THR A 314 18.80 17.51 -20.32
N THR A 315 18.16 18.66 -20.61
CA THR A 315 17.13 19.24 -19.76
C THR A 315 15.86 18.39 -19.75
N ALA A 316 15.41 17.92 -20.93
CA ALA A 316 14.27 17.02 -21.05
C ALA A 316 14.53 15.70 -20.29
N PHE A 317 15.75 15.15 -20.42
CA PHE A 317 16.19 13.99 -19.64
C PHE A 317 16.08 14.25 -18.15
N ALA A 318 16.65 15.34 -17.63
CA ALA A 318 16.61 15.66 -16.21
C ALA A 318 15.18 15.65 -15.66
N ILE A 319 14.23 16.29 -16.34
CA ILE A 319 12.82 16.37 -15.90
C ILE A 319 12.11 15.02 -16.00
N ILE A 320 12.23 14.33 -17.14
CA ILE A 320 11.54 13.05 -17.39
C ILE A 320 12.10 11.95 -16.49
N TYR A 321 13.43 11.87 -16.40
CA TYR A 321 14.09 10.96 -15.48
C TYR A 321 13.74 11.28 -14.05
N GLY A 322 13.71 12.56 -13.67
CA GLY A 322 13.27 13.01 -12.34
C GLY A 322 11.87 12.50 -12.00
N PHE A 323 10.91 12.61 -12.92
CA PHE A 323 9.56 12.08 -12.75
C PHE A 323 9.54 10.57 -12.46
N TRP A 324 10.21 9.77 -13.27
CA TRP A 324 10.18 8.31 -13.09
C TRP A 324 11.05 7.85 -11.90
N SER A 325 12.26 8.36 -11.76
CA SER A 325 13.15 8.03 -10.63
C SER A 325 12.61 8.49 -9.28
N GLY A 326 11.87 9.60 -9.23
CA GLY A 326 11.18 10.03 -8.02
C GLY A 326 10.22 8.96 -7.51
N ALA A 327 9.49 8.32 -8.42
CA ALA A 327 8.50 7.30 -8.11
C ALA A 327 9.11 6.07 -7.44
N SER A 328 10.27 5.58 -7.90
CA SER A 328 10.90 4.37 -7.36
C SER A 328 11.24 4.53 -5.88
N VAL A 329 11.80 5.69 -5.49
CA VAL A 329 12.17 5.99 -4.09
C VAL A 329 10.97 5.93 -3.16
N SER A 330 9.82 6.49 -3.58
CA SER A 330 8.59 6.50 -2.79
C SER A 330 7.85 5.17 -2.75
N LEU A 331 7.95 4.38 -3.81
CA LEU A 331 7.20 3.14 -3.96
C LEU A 331 7.98 1.95 -3.36
N ALA A 332 9.30 2.07 -3.19
CA ALA A 332 10.20 1.10 -2.57
C ALA A 332 9.70 0.57 -1.21
N PRO A 333 9.41 1.43 -0.22
CA PRO A 333 8.93 0.98 1.08
C PRO A 333 7.52 0.37 0.99
N VAL A 334 6.71 0.76 -0.01
CA VAL A 334 5.39 0.18 -0.26
C VAL A 334 5.51 -1.25 -0.81
N ALA A 335 6.47 -1.50 -1.70
CA ALA A 335 6.76 -2.82 -2.25
C ALA A 335 7.20 -3.81 -1.16
N ILE A 336 8.06 -3.38 -0.23
CA ILE A 336 8.40 -4.19 0.96
C ILE A 336 7.15 -4.48 1.78
N GLY A 337 6.26 -3.50 1.94
CA GLY A 337 4.99 -3.67 2.66
C GLY A 337 4.06 -4.74 2.10
N LEU A 338 4.22 -5.16 0.84
CA LEU A 338 3.41 -6.24 0.24
C LEU A 338 3.82 -7.64 0.68
N VAL A 339 5.10 -7.80 1.04
CA VAL A 339 5.72 -9.09 1.38
C VAL A 339 6.00 -9.21 2.88
N CYS A 340 5.51 -8.26 3.67
CA CYS A 340 5.76 -8.16 5.10
C CYS A 340 4.45 -7.99 5.88
N ARG A 341 4.40 -8.53 7.10
CA ARG A 341 3.35 -8.16 8.06
C ARG A 341 3.60 -6.73 8.52
N THR A 342 2.54 -5.96 8.76
CA THR A 342 2.65 -4.56 9.21
C THR A 342 3.39 -4.42 10.54
N GLU A 343 3.25 -5.39 11.42
CA GLU A 343 3.97 -5.44 12.71
C GLU A 343 5.50 -5.56 12.54
N ASP A 344 5.95 -6.24 11.49
CA ASP A 344 7.37 -6.46 11.21
C ASP A 344 7.90 -5.48 10.14
N TYR A 345 7.10 -4.47 9.79
CA TYR A 345 7.38 -3.57 8.68
C TYR A 345 8.65 -2.76 8.91
N GLY A 346 8.82 -2.17 10.10
CA GLY A 346 10.01 -1.39 10.46
C GLY A 346 11.28 -2.22 10.30
N LYS A 347 11.33 -3.39 10.96
CA LYS A 347 12.45 -4.35 10.88
C LYS A 347 12.79 -4.80 9.45
N ARG A 348 11.79 -5.20 8.65
CA ARG A 348 12.02 -5.69 7.28
C ARG A 348 12.40 -4.55 6.32
N ASN A 349 11.74 -3.40 6.41
CA ASN A 349 12.13 -2.21 5.65
C ASN A 349 13.57 -1.78 5.97
N GLY A 350 13.93 -1.73 7.26
CA GLY A 350 15.29 -1.42 7.70
C GLY A 350 16.33 -2.39 7.15
N THR A 351 16.02 -3.69 7.13
CA THR A 351 16.91 -4.72 6.57
C THR A 351 17.11 -4.52 5.05
N ALA A 352 16.05 -4.24 4.30
CA ALA A 352 16.14 -4.00 2.85
C ALA A 352 16.98 -2.75 2.52
N TYR A 353 16.75 -1.62 3.22
CA TYR A 353 17.54 -0.40 3.03
C TYR A 353 19.00 -0.56 3.46
N THR A 354 19.27 -1.40 4.46
CA THR A 354 20.66 -1.74 4.83
C THR A 354 21.40 -2.44 3.71
N LEU A 355 20.72 -3.29 2.92
CA LEU A 355 21.33 -3.88 1.73
C LEU A 355 21.52 -2.84 0.62
N CYS A 356 20.58 -1.90 0.48
CA CYS A 356 20.68 -0.81 -0.49
C CYS A 356 21.88 0.10 -0.19
N SER A 357 22.22 0.32 1.08
CA SER A 357 23.33 1.21 1.46
C SER A 357 24.65 0.78 0.82
N PHE A 358 24.95 -0.52 0.80
CA PHE A 358 26.15 -1.05 0.15
C PHE A 358 26.13 -0.82 -1.36
N GLY A 359 24.97 -0.99 -2.01
CA GLY A 359 24.79 -0.70 -3.43
C GLY A 359 25.06 0.79 -3.73
N THR A 360 24.47 1.70 -2.97
CA THR A 360 24.68 3.14 -3.14
C THR A 360 26.12 3.58 -2.86
N LEU A 361 26.82 2.90 -1.93
CA LEU A 361 28.20 3.20 -1.58
C LEU A 361 29.17 2.88 -2.74
N ILE A 362 28.95 1.77 -3.45
CA ILE A 362 29.85 1.32 -4.51
C ILE A 362 29.45 1.80 -5.91
N GLY A 363 28.16 2.09 -6.15
CA GLY A 363 27.66 2.46 -7.47
C GLY A 363 28.25 3.76 -8.02
N ILE A 364 28.34 4.80 -7.18
CA ILE A 364 28.89 6.10 -7.56
C ILE A 364 30.41 6.01 -7.85
N PRO A 365 31.26 5.41 -6.97
CA PRO A 365 32.68 5.24 -7.27
C PRO A 365 32.97 4.41 -8.51
N ILE A 366 32.20 3.33 -8.78
CA ILE A 366 32.37 2.53 -10.00
C ILE A 366 32.08 3.38 -11.24
N ALA A 367 30.99 4.16 -11.23
CA ALA A 367 30.66 5.08 -12.30
C ALA A 367 31.78 6.12 -12.52
N GLY A 368 32.31 6.70 -11.44
CA GLY A 368 33.44 7.64 -11.51
C GLY A 368 34.74 7.02 -12.03
N ALA A 369 35.02 5.76 -11.69
CA ALA A 369 36.18 5.05 -12.22
C ALA A 369 36.08 4.82 -13.73
N ILE A 370 34.88 4.49 -14.23
CA ILE A 370 34.62 4.36 -15.67
C ILE A 370 34.88 5.69 -16.39
N LEU A 371 34.39 6.80 -15.84
CA LEU A 371 34.64 8.15 -16.36
C LEU A 371 36.15 8.48 -16.44
N GLY A 372 36.93 8.07 -15.43
CA GLY A 372 38.38 8.26 -15.40
C GLY A 372 39.11 7.49 -16.49
N VAL A 373 38.70 6.25 -16.80
CA VAL A 373 39.31 5.42 -17.85
C VAL A 373 38.98 5.93 -19.25
N GLU A 374 37.80 6.50 -19.47
CA GLU A 374 37.41 7.14 -20.74
C GLU A 374 38.02 8.54 -20.96
N GLY A 375 38.91 9.00 -20.07
CA GLY A 375 39.55 10.30 -20.19
C GLY A 375 38.57 11.48 -20.10
N GLY A 376 37.47 11.32 -19.36
CA GLY A 376 36.40 12.32 -19.22
C GLY A 376 35.19 12.09 -20.12
N GLY A 377 35.20 11.07 -20.98
CA GLY A 377 34.03 10.63 -21.73
C GLY A 377 32.91 10.13 -20.80
N TYR A 378 31.69 10.63 -20.98
CA TYR A 378 30.52 10.21 -20.17
C TYR A 378 29.77 9.01 -20.77
N GLN A 379 30.13 8.53 -21.96
CA GLN A 379 29.37 7.49 -22.66
C GLN A 379 29.36 6.17 -21.89
N GLY A 380 30.51 5.69 -21.42
CA GLY A 380 30.61 4.46 -20.65
C GLY A 380 29.85 4.52 -19.33
N LEU A 381 29.87 5.68 -18.65
CA LEU A 381 29.10 5.93 -17.43
C LEU A 381 27.59 5.85 -17.71
N ILE A 382 27.12 6.47 -18.79
CA ILE A 382 25.70 6.47 -19.18
C ILE A 382 25.24 5.05 -19.54
N ILE A 383 26.05 4.31 -20.31
CA ILE A 383 25.77 2.91 -20.67
C ILE A 383 25.71 2.04 -19.42
N PHE A 384 26.65 2.20 -18.49
CA PHE A 384 26.66 1.48 -17.23
C PHE A 384 25.39 1.72 -16.40
N ALA A 385 24.97 2.98 -16.27
CA ALA A 385 23.71 3.33 -15.60
C ALA A 385 22.50 2.67 -16.30
N ALA A 386 22.46 2.69 -17.63
CA ALA A 386 21.38 2.09 -18.41
C ALA A 386 21.31 0.56 -18.22
N LEU A 387 22.45 -0.13 -18.26
CA LEU A 387 22.54 -1.57 -18.05
C LEU A 387 22.16 -1.97 -16.61
N ALA A 388 22.52 -1.16 -15.61
CA ALA A 388 22.08 -1.37 -14.23
C ALA A 388 20.53 -1.34 -14.13
N TYR A 389 19.87 -0.43 -14.85
CA TYR A 389 18.41 -0.40 -14.95
C TYR A 389 17.82 -1.60 -15.71
N VAL A 390 18.49 -2.13 -16.74
CA VAL A 390 18.07 -3.37 -17.43
C VAL A 390 18.07 -4.55 -16.44
N ILE A 391 19.15 -4.71 -15.68
CA ILE A 391 19.29 -5.78 -14.69
C ILE A 391 18.22 -5.63 -13.59
N SER A 392 17.99 -4.39 -13.15
CA SER A 392 16.96 -4.07 -12.16
C SER A 392 15.54 -4.42 -12.64
N LEU A 393 15.23 -4.12 -13.91
CA LEU A 393 13.94 -4.44 -14.51
C LEU A 393 13.73 -5.95 -14.58
N ALA A 394 14.75 -6.71 -14.98
CA ALA A 394 14.71 -8.17 -14.99
C ALA A 394 14.46 -8.73 -13.58
N ALA A 395 15.14 -8.20 -12.57
CA ALA A 395 14.95 -8.59 -11.17
C ALA A 395 13.53 -8.30 -10.67
N TYR A 396 12.95 -7.14 -11.01
CA TYR A 396 11.57 -6.83 -10.63
C TYR A 396 10.52 -7.67 -11.35
N ILE A 397 10.72 -7.98 -12.63
CA ILE A 397 9.84 -8.89 -13.37
C ILE A 397 9.90 -10.29 -12.73
N PHE A 398 11.09 -10.77 -12.39
CA PHE A 398 11.28 -12.04 -11.70
C PHE A 398 10.60 -12.03 -10.32
N GLY A 399 10.84 -11.01 -9.49
CA GLY A 399 10.21 -10.88 -8.18
C GLY A 399 8.69 -10.75 -8.23
N ARG A 400 8.16 -10.05 -9.24
CA ARG A 400 6.71 -9.99 -9.51
C ARG A 400 6.13 -11.37 -9.79
N ASN A 401 6.79 -12.18 -10.64
CA ASN A 401 6.32 -13.51 -11.00
C ASN A 401 6.35 -14.46 -9.80
N ILE A 402 7.40 -14.41 -8.97
CA ILE A 402 7.47 -15.17 -7.71
C ILE A 402 6.31 -14.76 -6.80
N TYR A 403 6.15 -13.46 -6.54
CA TYR A 403 5.10 -12.95 -5.67
C TYR A 403 3.69 -13.35 -6.14
N GLN A 404 3.42 -13.28 -7.45
CA GLN A 404 2.14 -13.69 -8.04
C GLN A 404 1.92 -15.20 -7.92
N SER A 405 2.96 -16.00 -8.15
CA SER A 405 2.91 -17.45 -8.00
C SER A 405 2.64 -17.85 -6.55
N SER A 406 3.40 -17.31 -5.59
CA SER A 406 3.20 -17.52 -4.16
C SER A 406 1.82 -17.09 -3.69
N ARG A 407 1.32 -15.94 -4.16
CA ARG A 407 -0.04 -15.47 -3.85
C ARG A 407 -1.10 -16.42 -4.42
N SER A 408 -0.95 -16.86 -5.65
CA SER A 408 -1.87 -17.82 -6.29
C SER A 408 -1.83 -19.18 -5.59
N ALA A 409 -0.65 -19.65 -5.20
CA ALA A 409 -0.46 -20.86 -4.42
C ALA A 409 -1.05 -20.74 -3.01
N ARG A 410 -0.92 -19.59 -2.33
CA ARG A 410 -1.58 -19.35 -1.03
C ARG A 410 -3.09 -19.31 -1.14
N VAL A 411 -3.64 -18.69 -2.19
CA VAL A 411 -5.09 -18.68 -2.46
C VAL A 411 -5.58 -20.10 -2.80
N MET A 412 -4.83 -20.85 -3.60
CA MET A 412 -5.13 -22.23 -3.95
C MET A 412 -4.97 -23.17 -2.75
N PHE A 413 -4.00 -22.93 -1.86
CA PHE A 413 -3.81 -23.69 -0.61
C PHE A 413 -4.92 -23.37 0.40
N LEU A 414 -5.42 -22.14 0.42
CA LEU A 414 -6.59 -21.76 1.21
C LEU A 414 -7.89 -22.33 0.61
N SER A 415 -7.99 -22.46 -0.72
CA SER A 415 -9.13 -23.12 -1.38
C SER A 415 -9.06 -24.66 -1.31
N ASN A 416 -7.85 -25.22 -1.25
CA ASN A 416 -7.57 -26.65 -1.11
C ASN A 416 -7.30 -27.07 0.34
N ARG A 417 -7.55 -26.21 1.33
CA ARG A 417 -7.71 -26.71 2.70
C ARG A 417 -8.83 -27.74 2.63
N ALA A 418 -8.52 -28.97 3.05
CA ALA A 418 -9.54 -29.95 3.41
C ALA A 418 -10.65 -29.21 4.17
N PRO A 419 -11.94 -29.52 3.90
CA PRO A 419 -13.06 -28.81 4.53
C PRO A 419 -12.70 -28.64 6.00
N ALA A 420 -12.69 -27.38 6.45
CA ALA A 420 -12.31 -27.04 7.82
C ALA A 420 -12.94 -28.09 8.73
N LYS A 421 -12.11 -28.71 9.59
CA LYS A 421 -12.52 -29.74 10.57
C LYS A 421 -13.96 -29.43 10.94
N PRO A 422 -14.96 -30.29 10.59
CA PRO A 422 -16.36 -29.88 10.56
C PRO A 422 -16.61 -29.12 11.85
N LEU A 423 -17.01 -27.85 11.71
CA LEU A 423 -17.33 -27.03 12.88
C LEU A 423 -18.20 -27.89 13.78
N PRO A 424 -17.95 -27.88 15.11
CA PRO A 424 -18.71 -28.73 16.01
C PRO A 424 -20.20 -28.59 15.66
N ARG A 425 -20.80 -29.67 15.15
CA ARG A 425 -22.22 -29.68 14.86
C ARG A 425 -22.90 -29.49 16.19
N PHE A 426 -23.70 -28.43 16.33
CA PHE A 426 -24.57 -28.30 17.48
C PHE A 426 -25.40 -29.58 17.56
N GLN A 427 -25.29 -30.32 18.66
CA GLN A 427 -26.31 -31.29 19.01
C GLN A 427 -27.55 -30.46 19.33
N THR A 428 -28.53 -30.46 18.43
CA THR A 428 -29.79 -29.78 18.71
C THR A 428 -30.46 -30.49 19.88
N ASN A 429 -30.61 -29.79 21.00
CA ASN A 429 -31.43 -30.25 22.12
C ASN A 429 -32.93 -30.06 21.84
N THR A 430 -33.27 -29.49 20.68
CA THR A 430 -34.63 -29.21 20.24
C THR A 430 -34.94 -30.14 19.07
N PRO A 431 -35.50 -31.33 19.31
CA PRO A 431 -36.02 -32.16 18.23
C PRO A 431 -37.15 -31.40 17.52
N LEU A 432 -37.39 -31.75 16.25
CA LEU A 432 -38.53 -31.20 15.51
C LEU A 432 -39.82 -31.54 16.24
N ASP A 433 -40.65 -30.53 16.51
CA ASP A 433 -41.89 -30.72 17.25
C ASP A 433 -42.86 -31.62 16.47
N SER A 434 -43.61 -32.47 17.18
CA SER A 434 -44.54 -33.43 16.56
C SER A 434 -45.65 -32.78 15.74
N THR A 435 -45.89 -31.48 15.95
CA THR A 435 -46.85 -30.69 15.16
C THR A 435 -46.33 -30.27 13.79
N PHE A 436 -45.04 -30.48 13.46
CA PHE A 436 -44.46 -30.10 12.17
C PHE A 436 -45.25 -30.63 10.97
N ASP A 437 -45.61 -31.92 10.98
CA ASP A 437 -46.32 -32.56 9.86
C ASP A 437 -47.73 -31.98 9.64
N LYS A 438 -48.33 -31.48 10.72
CA LYS A 438 -49.64 -30.85 10.69
C LYS A 438 -49.55 -29.39 10.26
N ASP A 439 -48.59 -28.64 10.82
CA ASP A 439 -48.54 -27.19 10.78
C ASP A 439 -47.74 -26.64 9.58
N ILE A 440 -46.65 -27.32 9.20
CA ILE A 440 -45.65 -26.86 8.22
C ILE A 440 -45.52 -27.82 7.04
N ARG A 441 -45.45 -29.14 7.27
CA ARG A 441 -45.12 -30.09 6.18
C ARG A 441 -46.09 -29.96 5.01
N ASP A 442 -45.49 -29.81 3.84
CA ASP A 442 -46.14 -29.66 2.55
C ASP A 442 -47.03 -28.42 2.45
N VAL A 443 -46.87 -27.44 3.35
CA VAL A 443 -47.57 -26.16 3.28
C VAL A 443 -46.91 -25.28 2.24
N HIS A 444 -47.75 -24.66 1.42
CA HIS A 444 -47.39 -23.68 0.42
C HIS A 444 -48.03 -22.35 0.78
N LEU A 445 -47.21 -21.30 0.83
CA LEU A 445 -47.64 -19.94 1.17
C LEU A 445 -47.33 -18.99 0.02
N ILE A 446 -48.32 -18.20 -0.37
CA ILE A 446 -48.16 -17.01 -1.20
C ILE A 446 -48.46 -15.81 -0.31
N TYR A 447 -47.53 -14.85 -0.27
CA TYR A 447 -47.61 -13.72 0.64
C TYR A 447 -47.07 -12.44 0.01
N ASP A 448 -47.63 -11.30 0.41
CA ASP A 448 -47.32 -9.99 -0.15
C ASP A 448 -46.76 -9.07 0.93
N TYR A 449 -45.61 -8.46 0.68
CA TYR A 449 -45.13 -7.31 1.46
C TYR A 449 -45.73 -6.01 0.93
N ASP A 450 -46.01 -5.08 1.83
CA ASP A 450 -46.22 -3.68 1.48
C ASP A 450 -44.87 -3.00 1.23
N ALA A 451 -44.73 -2.38 0.05
CA ALA A 451 -43.52 -1.68 -0.37
C ALA A 451 -43.88 -0.39 -1.13
N GLU A 452 -42.86 0.39 -1.48
CA GLU A 452 -42.99 1.59 -2.30
C GLU A 452 -42.10 1.48 -3.54
N ASP A 453 -42.60 1.94 -4.68
CA ASP A 453 -41.84 2.03 -5.92
C ASP A 453 -40.79 3.16 -5.88
N GLU A 454 -39.98 3.31 -6.94
CA GLU A 454 -38.95 4.37 -7.02
C GLU A 454 -39.51 5.80 -6.94
N ASN A 455 -40.83 5.98 -7.13
CA ASN A 455 -41.53 7.26 -7.05
C ASN A 455 -42.31 7.43 -5.74
N GLY A 456 -42.24 6.46 -4.81
CA GLY A 456 -42.96 6.47 -3.54
C GLY A 456 -44.42 6.04 -3.62
N ASN A 457 -44.85 5.40 -4.72
CA ASN A 457 -46.21 4.86 -4.82
C ASN A 457 -46.28 3.49 -4.12
N PRO A 458 -47.38 3.17 -3.42
CA PRO A 458 -47.56 1.86 -2.81
C PRO A 458 -47.56 0.74 -3.87
N GLU A 459 -46.77 -0.30 -3.61
CA GLU A 459 -46.72 -1.53 -4.40
C GLU A 459 -46.69 -2.77 -3.49
N LYS A 460 -47.00 -3.93 -4.06
CA LYS A 460 -46.98 -5.22 -3.35
C LYS A 460 -45.86 -6.10 -3.89
N TRP A 461 -44.98 -6.57 -3.02
CA TRP A 461 -43.96 -7.53 -3.41
C TRP A 461 -44.41 -8.95 -3.08
N ARG A 462 -44.78 -9.70 -4.12
CA ARG A 462 -45.29 -11.07 -3.98
C ARG A 462 -44.19 -12.12 -3.93
N TYR A 463 -44.28 -13.01 -2.96
CA TYR A 463 -43.35 -14.11 -2.72
C TYR A 463 -44.12 -15.43 -2.55
N GLU A 464 -43.50 -16.54 -2.93
CA GLU A 464 -44.08 -17.88 -2.90
C GLU A 464 -43.08 -18.85 -2.23
N MET A 465 -43.51 -19.65 -1.27
CA MET A 465 -42.65 -20.56 -0.49
C MET A 465 -43.36 -21.89 -0.23
N TRP A 466 -42.63 -23.00 -0.36
CA TRP A 466 -43.13 -24.35 -0.10
C TRP A 466 -42.20 -25.12 0.84
N PHE A 467 -42.77 -25.58 1.96
CA PHE A 467 -42.09 -26.30 3.03
C PHE A 467 -42.28 -27.82 2.86
N PHE A 468 -41.62 -28.40 1.87
CA PHE A 468 -41.86 -29.81 1.50
C PHE A 468 -41.11 -30.84 2.36
N SER A 469 -40.01 -30.44 2.99
CA SER A 469 -39.14 -31.31 3.81
C SER A 469 -38.86 -30.70 5.18
N GLU A 470 -38.46 -31.56 6.13
CA GLU A 470 -37.99 -31.20 7.47
C GLU A 470 -36.67 -30.42 7.48
N ASP A 471 -35.98 -30.35 6.35
CA ASP A 471 -34.68 -29.72 6.23
C ASP A 471 -34.49 -28.93 4.92
N ARG A 472 -35.54 -28.77 4.11
CA ARG A 472 -35.48 -28.06 2.82
C ARG A 472 -36.70 -27.18 2.58
N VAL A 473 -36.46 -26.10 1.84
CA VAL A 473 -37.49 -25.20 1.30
C VAL A 473 -37.23 -24.90 -0.17
N VAL A 474 -38.31 -24.61 -0.90
CA VAL A 474 -38.27 -24.05 -2.26
C VAL A 474 -39.07 -22.76 -2.27
N TYR A 475 -38.57 -21.73 -2.93
CA TYR A 475 -39.28 -20.46 -3.05
C TYR A 475 -39.02 -19.75 -4.36
N ALA A 476 -39.95 -18.87 -4.71
CA ALA A 476 -39.86 -17.95 -5.83
C ALA A 476 -40.21 -16.53 -5.39
N ILE A 477 -39.56 -15.56 -6.03
CA ILE A 477 -39.79 -14.13 -5.82
C ILE A 477 -40.46 -13.58 -7.08
N HIS A 478 -41.65 -13.01 -6.92
CA HIS A 478 -42.47 -12.50 -8.03
C HIS A 478 -42.53 -10.98 -8.08
N GLY A 479 -42.28 -10.29 -6.95
CA GLY A 479 -42.29 -8.82 -6.85
C GLY A 479 -41.01 -8.22 -6.27
N GLY A 480 -40.85 -6.91 -6.43
CA GLY A 480 -39.69 -6.15 -5.97
C GLY A 480 -38.43 -6.33 -6.82
N PRO A 481 -37.28 -5.78 -6.38
CA PRO A 481 -36.03 -5.81 -7.14
C PRO A 481 -35.59 -7.24 -7.54
N MET A 482 -35.88 -8.22 -6.68
CA MET A 482 -35.48 -9.61 -6.83
C MET A 482 -36.49 -10.47 -7.62
N ALA A 483 -37.51 -9.87 -8.23
CA ALA A 483 -38.53 -10.58 -9.03
C ALA A 483 -37.91 -11.41 -10.17
N GLY A 484 -38.33 -12.67 -10.30
CA GLY A 484 -37.80 -13.62 -11.29
C GLY A 484 -36.70 -14.54 -10.74
N ARG A 485 -36.54 -14.61 -9.42
CA ARG A 485 -35.59 -15.50 -8.74
C ARG A 485 -36.29 -16.74 -8.20
N ILE A 486 -35.81 -17.92 -8.59
CA ILE A 486 -36.29 -19.22 -8.10
C ILE A 486 -35.15 -19.93 -7.37
N ASN A 487 -35.40 -20.35 -6.13
CA ASN A 487 -34.35 -20.83 -5.25
C ASN A 487 -34.80 -22.03 -4.40
N TYR A 488 -33.83 -22.74 -3.83
CA TYR A 488 -34.02 -23.81 -2.87
C TYR A 488 -32.87 -23.80 -1.85
N GLN A 489 -33.15 -24.13 -0.59
CA GLN A 489 -32.11 -24.13 0.45
C GLN A 489 -32.35 -25.18 1.52
N ALA A 490 -31.26 -25.63 2.16
CA ALA A 490 -31.34 -26.27 3.46
C ALA A 490 -31.87 -25.27 4.49
N ALA A 491 -32.91 -25.65 5.22
CA ALA A 491 -33.56 -24.80 6.21
C ALA A 491 -33.58 -25.48 7.57
N THR A 492 -33.53 -24.68 8.63
CA THR A 492 -33.78 -25.13 9.99
C THR A 492 -35.13 -24.62 10.46
N TYR A 493 -35.84 -25.47 11.19
CA TYR A 493 -37.17 -25.19 11.70
C TYR A 493 -37.16 -25.19 13.22
N GLN A 494 -37.85 -24.22 13.81
CA GLN A 494 -38.04 -24.12 15.25
C GLN A 494 -39.51 -23.84 15.53
N CYS A 495 -40.16 -24.74 16.26
CA CYS A 495 -41.48 -24.49 16.81
C CYS A 495 -41.35 -23.52 17.99
N ILE A 496 -41.95 -22.33 17.89
CA ILE A 496 -41.99 -21.37 18.99
C ILE A 496 -43.23 -21.64 19.85
N ARG A 497 -44.38 -21.83 19.20
CA ARG A 497 -45.65 -22.20 19.82
C ARG A 497 -46.40 -23.19 18.91
N PRO A 498 -46.60 -24.45 19.32
CA PRO A 498 -47.27 -25.46 18.50
C PRO A 498 -48.66 -24.98 18.05
N GLY A 499 -48.99 -25.16 16.77
CA GLY A 499 -50.25 -24.69 16.16
C GLY A 499 -50.36 -23.19 15.94
N GLU A 500 -49.39 -22.39 16.40
CA GLU A 500 -49.45 -20.93 16.36
C GLU A 500 -48.28 -20.30 15.58
N LEU A 501 -47.05 -20.65 15.92
CA LEU A 501 -45.88 -19.87 15.50
C LEU A 501 -44.65 -20.74 15.24
N TRP A 502 -44.11 -20.62 14.04
CA TRP A 502 -42.93 -21.34 13.57
C TRP A 502 -41.86 -20.38 13.05
N GLN A 503 -40.60 -20.66 13.33
CA GLN A 503 -39.47 -19.95 12.74
C GLN A 503 -38.70 -20.86 11.79
N VAL A 504 -38.40 -20.35 10.60
CA VAL A 504 -37.68 -21.04 9.53
C VAL A 504 -36.47 -20.19 9.13
N ASN A 505 -35.28 -20.76 9.21
CA ASN A 505 -34.04 -20.03 8.94
C ASN A 505 -33.22 -20.74 7.87
N TRP A 506 -32.58 -19.97 6.98
CA TRP A 506 -31.64 -20.54 6.03
C TRP A 506 -30.53 -19.55 5.67
N LEU A 507 -29.40 -20.10 5.24
CA LEU A 507 -28.28 -19.37 4.68
C LEU A 507 -28.10 -19.81 3.23
N GLU A 508 -28.09 -18.86 2.31
CA GLU A 508 -27.76 -19.14 0.92
C GLU A 508 -26.23 -19.23 0.70
N GLU A 509 -25.78 -20.00 -0.29
CA GLU A 509 -24.38 -20.07 -0.72
C GLU A 509 -23.88 -18.72 -1.29
N THR A 510 -24.82 -17.85 -1.65
CA THR A 510 -24.60 -16.46 -2.08
C THR A 510 -24.30 -15.53 -0.90
N GLY A 511 -24.40 -16.04 0.32
CA GLY A 511 -24.22 -15.31 1.56
C GLY A 511 -25.50 -14.66 2.09
N THR A 512 -26.63 -14.66 1.39
CA THR A 512 -27.90 -14.09 1.90
C THR A 512 -28.39 -14.86 3.12
N VAL A 513 -28.70 -14.13 4.20
CA VAL A 513 -29.22 -14.70 5.46
C VAL A 513 -30.70 -14.44 5.55
N CYS A 514 -31.50 -15.48 5.83
CA CYS A 514 -32.95 -15.35 5.96
C CYS A 514 -33.44 -15.97 7.27
N SER A 515 -34.31 -15.24 7.96
CA SER A 515 -35.13 -15.72 9.06
C SER A 515 -36.57 -15.37 8.78
N LEU A 516 -37.47 -16.35 8.87
CA LEU A 516 -38.89 -16.22 8.58
C LEU A 516 -39.69 -16.74 9.76
N VAL A 517 -40.62 -15.95 10.27
CA VAL A 517 -41.57 -16.35 11.32
C VAL A 517 -42.95 -16.45 10.70
N TYR A 518 -43.52 -17.65 10.71
CA TYR A 518 -44.85 -17.94 10.21
C TYR A 518 -45.85 -17.95 11.37
N ASP A 519 -46.74 -16.97 11.38
CA ASP A 519 -47.84 -16.81 12.32
C ASP A 519 -49.11 -17.39 11.70
N ILE A 520 -49.49 -18.59 12.16
CA ILE A 520 -50.59 -19.37 11.61
C ILE A 520 -51.94 -18.69 11.90
N PRO A 521 -52.28 -18.28 13.14
CA PRO A 521 -53.59 -17.71 13.43
C PRO A 521 -53.82 -16.36 12.74
N ASN A 522 -52.80 -15.52 12.66
CA ASN A 522 -52.92 -14.19 12.07
C ASN A 522 -52.72 -14.18 10.54
N GLN A 523 -52.37 -15.32 9.93
CA GLN A 523 -52.04 -15.42 8.50
C GLN A 523 -50.96 -14.40 8.09
N LYS A 524 -49.88 -14.31 8.88
CA LYS A 524 -48.79 -13.37 8.64
C LYS A 524 -47.44 -14.05 8.60
N ILE A 525 -46.51 -13.41 7.89
CA ILE A 525 -45.11 -13.77 7.87
C ILE A 525 -44.29 -12.57 8.31
N SER A 526 -43.39 -12.74 9.28
CA SER A 526 -42.41 -11.72 9.64
C SER A 526 -41.03 -12.18 9.20
N THR A 527 -40.29 -11.39 8.45
CA THR A 527 -38.98 -11.78 7.93
C THR A 527 -37.88 -10.82 8.34
N LEU A 528 -36.69 -11.40 8.54
CA LEU A 528 -35.43 -10.70 8.50
C LEU A 528 -34.61 -11.28 7.34
N ILE A 529 -34.38 -10.48 6.31
CA ILE A 529 -33.59 -10.86 5.15
C ILE A 529 -32.38 -9.94 5.06
N SER A 530 -31.20 -10.53 4.92
CA SER A 530 -29.94 -9.79 4.82
C SER A 530 -29.24 -10.13 3.50
N PHE A 531 -29.49 -9.30 2.48
CA PHE A 531 -28.91 -9.45 1.16
C PHE A 531 -27.45 -8.99 1.14
N SER A 532 -26.60 -9.71 0.39
CA SER A 532 -25.25 -9.21 0.11
C SER A 532 -25.34 -7.95 -0.75
N ARG A 533 -24.42 -7.00 -0.53
CA ARG A 533 -24.34 -5.77 -1.31
C ARG A 533 -24.44 -5.99 -2.81
N GLY A 534 -23.67 -6.93 -3.35
CA GLY A 534 -23.67 -7.21 -4.80
C GLY A 534 -25.01 -7.67 -5.36
N HIS A 535 -25.78 -8.46 -4.60
CA HIS A 535 -27.12 -8.88 -5.03
C HIS A 535 -28.07 -7.68 -5.01
N TRP A 536 -28.01 -6.86 -3.96
CA TRP A 536 -28.90 -5.72 -3.83
C TRP A 536 -28.64 -4.62 -4.88
N GLU A 537 -27.37 -4.28 -5.12
CA GLU A 537 -27.00 -3.25 -6.09
C GLU A 537 -27.14 -3.73 -7.55
N ASN A 538 -27.17 -5.04 -7.81
CA ASN A 538 -27.27 -5.62 -9.15
C ASN A 538 -28.39 -6.68 -9.27
N PRO A 539 -29.65 -6.32 -8.96
CA PRO A 539 -30.71 -7.30 -8.74
C PRO A 539 -31.10 -8.06 -10.02
N LYS A 540 -31.02 -7.43 -11.20
CA LYS A 540 -31.25 -8.10 -12.50
C LYS A 540 -30.28 -9.24 -12.77
N ALA A 541 -29.03 -9.13 -12.31
CA ALA A 541 -28.06 -10.20 -12.43
C ALA A 541 -28.32 -11.33 -11.41
N ALA A 542 -29.14 -11.11 -10.40
CA ALA A 542 -29.56 -12.10 -9.41
C ALA A 542 -30.84 -12.87 -9.81
N HIS A 543 -31.46 -12.55 -10.97
CA HIS A 543 -32.60 -13.29 -11.51
C HIS A 543 -32.17 -14.66 -12.06
N GLY A 544 -33.13 -15.56 -12.25
CA GLY A 544 -32.91 -16.91 -12.78
C GLY A 544 -33.24 -18.03 -11.78
N ASP A 545 -32.85 -19.26 -12.11
CA ASP A 545 -33.10 -20.44 -11.29
C ASP A 545 -31.78 -20.98 -10.73
N LYS A 546 -31.69 -21.18 -9.41
CA LYS A 546 -30.52 -21.79 -8.76
C LYS A 546 -30.13 -23.14 -9.39
N ARG A 547 -31.10 -23.89 -9.92
CA ARG A 547 -30.87 -25.18 -10.58
C ARG A 547 -30.05 -25.05 -11.86
N ASN A 548 -30.00 -23.87 -12.48
CA ASN A 548 -29.15 -23.59 -13.62
C ASN A 548 -27.71 -23.26 -13.15
N PRO A 549 -26.70 -24.05 -13.54
CA PRO A 549 -25.31 -23.82 -13.11
C PRO A 549 -24.76 -22.44 -13.50
N GLY A 550 -25.20 -21.88 -14.64
CA GLY A 550 -24.77 -20.57 -15.11
C GLY A 550 -25.32 -19.43 -14.24
N ASP A 551 -26.58 -19.54 -13.82
CA ASP A 551 -27.21 -18.57 -12.93
C ASP A 551 -26.58 -18.63 -11.53
N LEU A 552 -26.38 -19.83 -10.98
CA LEU A 552 -25.71 -19.99 -9.68
C LEU A 552 -24.27 -19.47 -9.68
N ALA A 553 -23.51 -19.72 -10.75
CA ALA A 553 -22.15 -19.18 -10.88
C ALA A 553 -22.15 -17.64 -10.89
N ARG A 554 -23.10 -17.03 -11.61
CA ARG A 554 -23.29 -15.57 -11.64
C ARG A 554 -23.62 -15.03 -10.24
N TRP A 555 -24.55 -15.66 -9.51
CA TRP A 555 -24.93 -15.23 -8.16
C TRP A 555 -23.75 -15.33 -7.17
N ARG A 556 -22.93 -16.39 -7.27
CA ARG A 556 -21.70 -16.53 -6.46
C ARG A 556 -20.67 -15.44 -6.75
N VAL A 557 -20.65 -14.86 -7.95
CA VAL A 557 -19.81 -13.70 -8.27
C VAL A 557 -20.37 -12.45 -7.60
N LEU A 558 -21.69 -12.23 -7.65
CA LEU A 558 -22.34 -11.10 -6.96
C LEU A 558 -22.08 -11.11 -5.45
N ALA A 559 -22.04 -12.30 -4.84
CA ALA A 559 -21.70 -12.49 -3.42
C ALA A 559 -20.31 -11.95 -3.02
N ARG A 560 -19.40 -11.74 -3.97
CA ARG A 560 -18.03 -11.27 -3.74
C ARG A 560 -17.90 -9.74 -3.82
N PHE A 561 -18.94 -9.03 -4.24
CA PHE A 561 -18.94 -7.57 -4.23
C PHE A 561 -19.18 -7.05 -2.80
N GLY A 562 -18.28 -6.21 -2.31
CA GLY A 562 -18.31 -5.67 -0.95
C GLY A 562 -17.63 -6.57 0.09
N HIS A 563 -17.71 -6.18 1.36
CA HIS A 563 -17.32 -7.02 2.49
C HIS A 563 -18.50 -7.88 2.98
N GLN A 564 -18.24 -9.00 3.69
CA GLN A 564 -19.31 -9.84 4.25
C GLN A 564 -20.17 -9.12 5.31
N SER A 565 -19.71 -7.99 5.82
CA SER A 565 -20.44 -7.06 6.68
C SER A 565 -21.33 -6.08 5.92
N ASP A 566 -21.10 -5.87 4.63
CA ASP A 566 -21.84 -4.89 3.82
C ASP A 566 -23.13 -5.56 3.31
N ARG A 567 -24.18 -5.48 4.13
CA ARG A 567 -25.46 -6.12 3.87
C ARG A 567 -26.58 -5.13 3.97
N LEU A 568 -27.57 -5.27 3.09
CA LEU A 568 -28.84 -4.60 3.28
C LEU A 568 -29.74 -5.52 4.08
N MET A 569 -30.27 -5.00 5.19
CA MET A 569 -31.26 -5.69 6.01
C MET A 569 -32.65 -5.19 5.65
N LEU A 570 -33.56 -6.15 5.44
CA LEU A 570 -34.99 -5.94 5.28
C LEU A 570 -35.68 -6.68 6.43
N SER A 571 -36.41 -5.94 7.26
CA SER A 571 -37.09 -6.46 8.46
C SER A 571 -38.55 -6.09 8.37
N GLU A 572 -39.35 -6.93 7.73
CA GLU A 572 -40.72 -6.57 7.32
C GLU A 572 -41.73 -7.66 7.66
N GLN A 573 -43.01 -7.28 7.59
CA GLN A 573 -44.14 -8.19 7.75
C GLN A 573 -44.92 -8.27 6.43
N ALA A 574 -45.30 -9.49 6.04
CA ALA A 574 -46.15 -9.78 4.90
C ALA A 574 -47.45 -10.43 5.34
N ASP A 575 -48.51 -10.17 4.59
CA ASP A 575 -49.80 -10.84 4.73
C ASP A 575 -49.84 -12.06 3.81
N ILE A 576 -50.30 -13.21 4.35
CA ILE A 576 -50.48 -14.43 3.57
C ILE A 576 -51.77 -14.29 2.77
N VAL A 577 -51.62 -14.34 1.44
CA VAL A 577 -52.71 -14.21 0.48
C VAL A 577 -53.35 -15.56 0.20
N GLU A 578 -52.52 -16.60 0.04
CA GLU A 578 -52.98 -17.97 -0.20
C GLU A 578 -52.17 -18.97 0.61
N LYS A 579 -52.87 -19.99 1.12
CA LYS A 579 -52.30 -21.12 1.85
C LYS A 579 -52.96 -22.41 1.37
N PHE A 580 -52.17 -23.36 0.91
CA PHE A 580 -52.64 -24.69 0.51
C PHE A 580 -51.57 -25.75 0.74
N LYS A 581 -51.90 -27.02 0.47
CA LYS A 581 -50.94 -28.14 0.51
C LYS A 581 -50.50 -28.56 -0.88
N GLY A 582 -49.23 -28.90 -1.03
CA GLY A 582 -48.63 -29.34 -2.29
C GLY A 582 -47.76 -28.27 -2.95
N LYS A 583 -47.02 -28.70 -3.98
CA LYS A 583 -45.97 -27.88 -4.61
C LYS A 583 -46.41 -26.60 -5.33
N GLY A 584 -47.69 -26.48 -5.70
CA GLY A 584 -48.13 -25.40 -6.59
C GLY A 584 -47.36 -25.42 -7.92
N ASN A 585 -46.78 -24.28 -8.28
CA ASN A 585 -45.95 -24.14 -9.48
C ASN A 585 -44.45 -24.34 -9.22
N LEU A 586 -44.04 -24.56 -7.97
CA LEU A 586 -42.63 -24.74 -7.62
C LEU A 586 -42.15 -26.15 -8.01
N VAL A 587 -40.90 -26.22 -8.47
CA VAL A 587 -40.24 -27.47 -8.87
C VAL A 587 -39.55 -28.09 -7.65
N PRO A 588 -39.85 -29.35 -7.29
CA PRO A 588 -39.19 -30.01 -6.16
C PRO A 588 -37.70 -30.21 -6.41
N ILE A 589 -36.96 -30.45 -5.34
CA ILE A 589 -35.56 -30.86 -5.37
C ILE A 589 -35.43 -32.21 -4.65
N SER A 590 -34.38 -32.96 -4.97
CA SER A 590 -34.06 -34.18 -4.25
C SER A 590 -33.48 -33.85 -2.87
N GLU A 591 -33.65 -34.76 -1.89
CA GLU A 591 -33.15 -34.55 -0.53
C GLU A 591 -31.61 -34.49 -0.46
N ASP A 592 -30.95 -35.16 -1.40
CA ASP A 592 -29.50 -35.17 -1.62
C ASP A 592 -28.98 -34.00 -2.48
N ALA A 593 -29.87 -33.09 -2.93
CA ALA A 593 -29.46 -31.93 -3.70
C ALA A 593 -28.45 -31.09 -2.91
N ILE A 594 -27.32 -30.80 -3.55
CA ILE A 594 -26.23 -30.05 -2.92
C ILE A 594 -26.73 -28.65 -2.55
N THR A 595 -26.69 -28.39 -1.25
CA THR A 595 -26.89 -27.09 -0.61
C THR A 595 -25.67 -26.81 0.27
N PHE A 596 -25.56 -25.60 0.81
CA PHE A 596 -24.45 -25.19 1.69
C PHE A 596 -24.20 -26.14 2.86
#